data_AF-A0A2V6EG12-F1
#
_entry.id   AF-A0A2V6EG12-F1
#
_cell.length_a   1.000
_cell.length_b   1.000
_cell.length_c   1.000
_cell.angle_alpha   90.00
_cell.angle_beta   90.00
_cell.angle_gamma   90.00
#
_symmetry.space_group_name_H-M   'P 1'
#
loop_
_entity.id
_entity.type
_entity.pdbx_description
1 polymer ?
#
loop_
_entity_poly.entity_id
_entity_poly.type
_entity_poly.pdbx_seq_one_letter_code
_entity_poly.pdbx_strand_id
1 'polypeptide(L)'
;FTTLPEDARSSMYATDIAKMIEVPILHVNGEDPLALKFVTEMALDFRQEFGRDFVVDMYCYRKYGHQEVDEPSFTQPDLYARIDKRPSVTQIYKRELLDRGVLTQDDAASLETEFQLRLEMALEYIKALEKQKTGEQAKFKESTAVFQSKYSTESKPTAISKETLRTIVDGLTRVPEGFHILPKVKRMLIDRRRQIFEEGGPYDWGFAEALAFGALLLENIPVRLSGQDSRRGTFGQRHAYWHDAKTGAPYNPLMYLAEKQARICVYNSLLSEAAVLGFDYGYSLDYPNMLCLWEAQFGDFVNGAQTIIDQFIVSAESKWQRPSGIVSISTFYGGK
;
A
#
# COMPACT_ATOMS: atom_id res chain seq x y z
N PHE A 1 7.68 24.13 -7.06
CA PHE A 1 7.27 25.04 -8.14
C PHE A 1 7.96 26.39 -7.90
N THR A 2 7.25 27.37 -7.36
CA THR A 2 7.74 28.72 -7.02
C THR A 2 7.57 29.08 -5.53
N THR A 3 6.90 28.24 -4.75
CA THR A 3 6.68 28.47 -3.30
C THR A 3 7.97 28.23 -2.50
N LEU A 4 8.30 29.16 -1.61
CA LEU A 4 9.46 29.05 -0.71
C LEU A 4 9.12 28.27 0.57
N PRO A 5 10.13 27.73 1.29
CA PRO A 5 9.95 27.06 2.58
C PRO A 5 9.07 27.81 3.59
N GLU A 6 9.21 29.13 3.66
CA GLU A 6 8.53 30.03 4.59
C GLU A 6 7.01 30.05 4.37
N ASP A 7 6.57 29.85 3.13
CA ASP A 7 5.15 29.82 2.74
C ASP A 7 4.58 28.40 2.73
N ALA A 8 5.43 27.38 2.70
CA ALA A 8 5.03 25.99 2.48
C ALA A 8 4.72 25.22 3.78
N ARG A 9 5.20 25.69 4.93
CA ARG A 9 5.07 24.99 6.22
C ARG A 9 5.13 25.94 7.41
N SER A 10 4.55 25.51 8.53
CA SER A 10 4.53 26.28 9.79
C SER A 10 5.59 25.81 10.80
N SER A 11 6.63 25.13 10.34
CA SER A 11 7.72 24.63 11.18
C SER A 11 9.07 24.76 10.46
N MET A 12 10.16 24.60 11.20
CA MET A 12 11.50 24.82 10.66
C MET A 12 11.86 23.79 9.59
N TYR A 13 11.61 22.51 9.86
CA TYR A 13 12.03 21.40 9.00
C TYR A 13 10.85 20.81 8.24
N ALA A 14 11.07 20.47 6.96
CA ALA A 14 10.07 19.76 6.15
C ALA A 14 9.73 18.38 6.74
N THR A 15 10.65 17.81 7.52
CA THR A 15 10.55 16.51 8.17
C THR A 15 9.89 16.54 9.55
N ASP A 16 9.49 17.71 10.05
CA ASP A 16 8.83 17.83 11.37
C ASP A 16 7.52 17.03 11.45
N ILE A 17 6.88 16.73 10.31
CA ILE A 17 5.73 15.83 10.27
C ILE A 17 6.04 14.45 10.84
N ALA A 18 7.26 13.93 10.67
CA ALA A 18 7.66 12.63 11.18
C ALA A 18 7.84 12.58 12.70
N LYS A 19 7.91 13.74 13.38
CA LYS A 19 7.99 13.80 14.84
C LYS A 19 6.75 13.19 15.50
N MET A 20 5.60 13.15 14.81
CA MET A 20 4.37 12.56 15.33
C MET A 20 4.47 11.06 15.61
N ILE A 21 5.43 10.37 14.97
CA ILE A 21 5.70 8.94 15.17
C ILE A 21 7.02 8.70 15.92
N GLU A 22 7.64 9.75 16.46
CA GLU A 22 8.86 9.70 17.29
C GLU A 22 9.99 8.87 16.66
N VAL A 23 10.29 9.14 15.39
CA VAL A 23 11.37 8.47 14.65
C VAL A 23 12.61 9.36 14.54
N PRO A 24 13.81 8.77 14.40
CA PRO A 24 15.01 9.55 14.15
C PRO A 24 14.91 10.33 12.83
N ILE A 25 15.37 11.58 12.87
CA ILE A 25 15.46 12.47 11.71
C ILE A 25 16.90 12.97 11.64
N LEU A 26 17.60 12.68 10.54
CA LEU A 26 18.96 13.17 10.31
C LEU A 26 18.98 14.09 9.11
N HIS A 27 19.41 15.33 9.35
CA HIS A 27 19.61 16.34 8.32
C HIS A 27 21.05 16.24 7.80
N VAL A 28 21.21 16.11 6.49
CA VAL A 28 22.52 15.92 5.85
C VAL A 28 22.65 16.84 4.65
N ASN A 29 23.85 17.41 4.48
CA ASN A 29 24.17 18.22 3.31
C ASN A 29 24.31 17.29 2.09
N GLY A 30 23.45 17.44 1.09
CA GLY A 30 23.48 16.64 -0.15
C GLY A 30 24.71 16.90 -1.03
N GLU A 31 25.50 17.92 -0.73
CA GLU A 31 26.79 18.17 -1.39
C GLU A 31 27.96 17.40 -0.75
N ASP A 32 27.73 16.68 0.35
CA ASP A 32 28.68 15.76 0.97
C ASP A 32 28.22 14.29 0.75
N PRO A 33 28.68 13.63 -0.32
CA PRO A 33 28.23 12.28 -0.65
C PRO A 33 28.69 11.23 0.36
N LEU A 34 29.79 11.47 1.10
CA LEU A 34 30.28 10.53 2.10
C LEU A 34 29.45 10.59 3.38
N ALA A 35 29.08 11.81 3.82
CA ALA A 35 28.13 11.98 4.92
C ALA A 35 26.74 11.40 4.57
N LEU A 36 26.27 11.62 3.34
CA LEU A 36 25.01 11.05 2.87
C LEU A 36 25.03 9.52 2.86
N LYS A 37 26.11 8.91 2.37
CA LYS A 37 26.31 7.44 2.44
C LYS A 37 26.24 6.96 3.90
N PHE A 38 27.00 7.59 4.79
CA PHE A 38 27.05 7.22 6.20
C PHE A 38 25.66 7.29 6.88
N VAL A 39 24.92 8.39 6.67
CA VAL A 39 23.57 8.56 7.22
C VAL A 39 22.59 7.53 6.63
N THR A 40 22.75 7.18 5.35
CA THR A 40 21.92 6.16 4.69
C THR A 40 22.18 4.77 5.25
N GLU A 41 23.44 4.39 5.48
CA GLU A 41 23.82 3.13 6.12
C GLU A 41 23.25 3.05 7.54
N MET A 42 23.38 4.13 8.32
CA MET A 42 22.78 4.23 9.65
C MET A 42 21.25 4.10 9.63
N ALA A 43 20.57 4.73 8.66
CA ALA A 43 19.13 4.64 8.50
C ALA A 43 18.69 3.19 8.24
N LEU A 44 19.43 2.48 7.39
CA LEU A 44 19.18 1.07 7.10
C LEU A 44 19.41 0.20 8.33
N ASP A 45 20.55 0.36 9.02
CA ASP A 45 20.87 -0.37 10.24
C ASP A 45 19.79 -0.18 11.31
N PHE A 46 19.35 1.08 11.53
CA PHE A 46 18.25 1.39 12.45
C PHE A 46 16.95 0.67 12.05
N ARG A 47 16.59 0.71 10.76
CA ARG A 47 15.37 0.04 10.29
C ARG A 47 15.45 -1.47 10.50
N GLN A 48 16.60 -2.09 10.27
CA GLN A 48 16.77 -3.54 10.46
C GLN A 48 16.75 -3.95 11.93
N GLU A 49 17.38 -3.17 12.80
CA GLU A 49 17.44 -3.44 14.24
C GLU A 49 16.07 -3.21 14.91
N PHE A 50 15.39 -2.11 14.59
CA PHE A 50 14.20 -1.66 15.33
C PHE A 50 12.88 -1.87 14.59
N GLY A 51 12.89 -2.12 13.28
CA GLY A 51 11.68 -2.27 12.48
C GLY A 51 10.80 -1.01 12.43
N ARG A 52 11.40 0.18 12.58
CA ARG A 52 10.72 1.49 12.59
C ARG A 52 11.21 2.38 11.46
N ASP A 53 10.39 3.36 11.11
CA ASP A 53 10.73 4.37 10.11
C ASP A 53 11.94 5.21 10.57
N PHE A 54 12.66 5.77 9.60
CA PHE A 54 13.80 6.65 9.79
C PHE A 54 13.78 7.68 8.66
N VAL A 55 14.00 8.95 8.97
CA VAL A 55 13.95 10.02 7.97
C VAL A 55 15.33 10.61 7.72
N VAL A 56 15.78 10.57 6.47
CA VAL A 56 16.97 11.28 5.99
C VAL A 56 16.51 12.54 5.26
N ASP A 57 16.82 13.71 5.83
CA ASP A 57 16.54 15.01 5.22
C ASP A 57 17.77 15.50 4.46
N MET A 58 17.82 15.22 3.16
CA MET A 58 18.92 15.61 2.29
C MET A 58 18.73 17.04 1.78
N TYR A 59 19.53 17.97 2.30
CA TYR A 59 19.56 19.36 1.84
C TYR A 59 20.27 19.46 0.50
N CYS A 60 19.51 19.76 -0.55
CA CYS A 60 20.03 19.97 -1.89
C CYS A 60 19.44 21.23 -2.52
N TYR A 61 19.75 21.45 -3.79
CA TYR A 61 19.17 22.52 -4.59
C TYR A 61 18.74 21.99 -5.95
N ARG A 62 17.79 22.67 -6.58
CA ARG A 62 17.32 22.35 -7.92
C ARG A 62 18.04 23.25 -8.93
N LYS A 63 18.88 22.66 -9.78
CA LYS A 63 19.71 23.40 -10.75
C LYS A 63 18.90 24.20 -11.76
N TYR A 64 17.81 23.62 -12.27
CA TYR A 64 16.91 24.24 -13.24
C TYR A 64 15.56 24.61 -12.60
N GLY A 65 14.61 25.06 -13.42
CA GLY A 65 13.22 25.29 -13.01
C GLY A 65 12.50 24.02 -12.53
N HIS A 66 11.19 24.11 -12.29
CA HIS A 66 10.42 22.92 -11.89
C HIS A 66 10.40 21.86 -12.98
N GLN A 67 10.33 22.33 -14.23
CA GLN A 67 10.73 21.63 -15.43
C GLN A 67 11.96 22.32 -16.04
N GLU A 68 12.69 21.64 -16.91
CA GLU A 68 13.90 22.17 -17.55
C GLU A 68 13.64 23.40 -18.42
N VAL A 69 12.40 23.59 -18.87
CA VAL A 69 11.96 24.73 -19.69
C VAL A 69 11.38 25.89 -18.87
N ASP A 70 11.18 25.70 -17.57
CA ASP A 70 10.67 26.76 -16.69
C ASP A 70 11.79 27.74 -16.34
N GLU A 71 11.48 29.03 -16.30
CA GLU A 71 12.38 30.09 -15.88
C GLU A 71 12.17 30.43 -14.39
N PRO A 72 13.01 29.91 -13.47
CA PRO A 72 12.80 30.08 -12.04
C PRO A 72 13.19 31.46 -11.52
N SER A 73 14.06 32.19 -12.23
CA SER A 73 14.52 33.52 -11.80
C SER A 73 13.38 34.54 -11.72
N PHE A 74 12.24 34.30 -12.39
CA PHE A 74 11.03 35.11 -12.27
C PHE A 74 10.48 35.19 -10.85
N THR A 75 10.77 34.20 -10.00
CA THR A 75 10.22 34.15 -8.63
C THR A 75 11.28 33.88 -7.56
N GLN A 76 12.46 33.35 -7.91
CA GLN A 76 13.59 33.16 -6.99
C GLN A 76 14.93 33.68 -7.56
N PRO A 77 15.04 34.97 -7.96
CA PRO A 77 16.21 35.47 -8.70
C PRO A 77 17.53 35.40 -7.91
N ASP A 78 17.54 35.77 -6.62
CA ASP A 78 18.76 35.71 -5.79
C ASP A 78 19.25 34.27 -5.60
N LEU A 79 18.33 33.36 -5.28
CA LEU A 79 18.63 31.94 -5.09
C LEU A 79 19.26 31.34 -6.35
N TYR A 80 18.66 31.57 -7.51
CA TYR A 80 19.18 31.03 -8.77
C TYR A 80 20.48 31.70 -9.21
N ALA A 81 20.67 33.00 -8.96
CA ALA A 81 21.96 33.67 -9.18
C ALA A 81 23.10 33.07 -8.33
N ARG A 82 22.79 32.52 -7.15
CA ARG A 82 23.75 31.78 -6.30
C ARG A 82 23.97 30.35 -6.80
N ILE A 83 22.91 29.66 -7.21
CA ILE A 83 22.97 28.30 -7.78
C ILE A 83 23.81 28.29 -9.06
N ASP A 84 23.64 29.27 -9.95
CA ASP A 84 24.36 29.36 -11.22
C ASP A 84 25.89 29.47 -11.05
N LYS A 85 26.32 30.09 -9.94
CA LYS A 85 27.74 30.22 -9.59
C LYS A 85 28.28 29.04 -8.81
N ARG A 86 27.42 28.10 -8.39
CA ARG A 86 27.80 26.98 -7.55
C ARG A 86 28.28 25.81 -8.41
N PRO A 87 29.51 25.30 -8.22
CA PRO A 87 29.95 24.09 -8.89
C PRO A 87 29.01 22.92 -8.56
N SER A 88 28.81 22.00 -9.49
CA SER A 88 27.97 20.83 -9.24
C SER A 88 28.58 19.94 -8.15
N VAL A 89 27.74 19.15 -7.47
CA VAL A 89 28.19 18.15 -6.49
C VAL A 89 29.27 17.23 -7.07
N THR A 90 29.12 16.81 -8.33
CA THR A 90 30.12 16.03 -9.06
C THR A 90 31.46 16.77 -9.18
N GLN A 91 31.45 18.06 -9.52
CA GLN A 91 32.68 18.86 -9.62
C GLN A 91 33.35 19.06 -8.26
N ILE A 92 32.56 19.33 -7.22
CA ILE A 92 33.04 19.51 -5.84
C ILE A 92 33.74 18.22 -5.38
N TYR A 93 33.07 17.07 -5.51
CA TYR A 93 33.61 15.80 -5.05
C TYR A 93 34.75 15.28 -5.93
N LYS A 94 34.69 15.47 -7.26
CA LYS A 94 35.82 15.18 -8.16
C LYS A 94 37.08 15.93 -7.73
N ARG A 95 36.95 17.24 -7.43
CA ARG A 95 38.08 18.05 -6.95
C ARG A 95 38.61 17.51 -5.63
N GLU A 96 37.75 17.16 -4.68
CA GLU A 96 38.18 16.56 -3.41
C GLU A 96 38.98 15.27 -3.62
N LEU A 97 38.53 14.38 -4.51
CA LEU A 97 39.22 13.12 -4.81
C LEU A 97 40.58 13.33 -5.48
N LEU A 98 40.68 14.30 -6.39
CA LEU A 98 41.93 14.72 -7.03
C LEU A 98 42.90 15.29 -6.00
N ASP A 99 42.43 16.21 -5.14
CA ASP A 99 43.24 16.86 -4.10
C ASP A 99 43.76 15.84 -3.06
N ARG A 100 42.99 14.78 -2.80
CA ARG A 100 43.38 13.67 -1.90
C ARG A 100 44.24 12.61 -2.59
N GLY A 101 44.49 12.73 -3.90
CA GLY A 101 45.24 11.76 -4.69
C GLY A 101 44.57 10.39 -4.82
N VAL A 102 43.27 10.29 -4.52
CA VAL A 102 42.48 9.06 -4.71
C VAL A 102 42.19 8.82 -6.19
N LEU A 103 42.12 9.90 -6.95
CA LEU A 103 41.81 9.92 -8.37
C LEU A 103 42.87 10.74 -9.11
N THR A 104 43.30 10.31 -10.29
CA THR A 104 44.14 11.13 -11.17
C THR A 104 43.29 11.90 -12.19
N GLN A 105 43.88 12.88 -12.88
CA GLN A 105 43.17 13.60 -13.96
C GLN A 105 42.76 12.67 -15.10
N ASP A 106 43.63 11.72 -15.45
CA ASP A 106 43.38 10.73 -16.51
C ASP A 106 42.26 9.76 -16.12
N ASP A 107 42.23 9.31 -14.85
CA ASP A 107 41.12 8.50 -14.33
C ASP A 107 39.79 9.28 -14.42
N ALA A 108 39.80 10.56 -14.05
CA ALA A 108 38.60 11.39 -14.10
C ALA A 108 38.04 11.53 -15.52
N ALA A 109 38.91 11.83 -16.48
CA ALA A 109 38.54 11.98 -17.88
C ALA A 109 38.07 10.65 -18.49
N SER A 110 38.69 9.55 -18.08
CA SER A 110 38.30 8.20 -18.49
C SER A 110 36.91 7.84 -17.99
N LEU A 111 36.59 8.12 -16.72
CA LEU A 111 35.26 7.89 -16.15
C LEU A 111 34.17 8.72 -16.82
N GLU A 112 34.44 9.99 -17.16
CA GLU A 112 33.50 10.85 -17.89
C GLU A 112 33.23 10.29 -19.29
N THR A 113 34.29 9.89 -19.99
CA THR A 113 34.18 9.31 -21.34
C THR A 113 33.44 7.98 -21.31
N GLU A 114 33.76 7.12 -20.34
CA GLU A 114 33.09 5.84 -20.16
C GLU A 114 31.60 6.00 -19.87
N PHE A 115 31.23 6.94 -18.99
CA PHE A 115 29.84 7.21 -18.67
C PHE A 115 29.06 7.68 -19.90
N GLN A 116 29.63 8.61 -20.69
CA GLN A 116 29.02 9.09 -21.92
C GLN A 116 28.83 7.96 -22.93
N LEU A 117 29.85 7.12 -23.14
CA LEU A 117 29.78 5.97 -24.04
C LEU A 117 28.68 4.98 -23.60
N ARG A 118 28.55 4.73 -22.29
CA ARG A 118 27.48 3.85 -21.76
C ARG A 118 26.08 4.41 -22.08
N LEU A 119 25.88 5.73 -21.99
CA LEU A 119 24.61 6.37 -22.36
C LEU A 119 24.32 6.25 -23.87
N GLU A 120 25.33 6.47 -24.71
CA GLU A 120 25.22 6.36 -26.17
C GLU A 120 24.91 4.93 -26.60
N MET A 121 25.62 3.95 -26.05
CA MET A 121 25.37 2.52 -26.30
C MET A 121 23.95 2.12 -25.90
N ALA A 122 23.45 2.59 -24.76
CA ALA A 122 22.08 2.33 -24.32
C ALA A 122 21.05 2.94 -25.29
N LEU A 123 21.27 4.16 -25.76
CA LEU A 123 20.40 4.83 -26.73
C LEU A 123 20.38 4.08 -28.08
N GLU A 124 21.54 3.68 -28.59
CA GLU A 124 21.65 2.92 -29.83
C GLU A 124 20.97 1.56 -29.73
N TYR A 125 21.16 0.86 -28.60
CA TYR A 125 20.51 -0.41 -28.32
C TYR A 125 18.98 -0.30 -28.34
N ILE A 126 18.41 0.70 -27.65
CA ILE A 126 16.96 0.92 -27.65
C ILE A 126 16.44 1.28 -29.04
N LYS A 127 17.12 2.18 -29.78
CA LYS A 127 16.74 2.51 -31.16
C LYS A 127 16.75 1.29 -32.08
N ALA A 128 17.70 0.37 -31.90
CA ALA A 128 17.75 -0.87 -32.67
C ALA A 128 16.58 -1.81 -32.32
N LEU A 129 16.26 -1.95 -31.02
CA LEU A 129 15.11 -2.74 -30.55
C LEU A 129 13.78 -2.19 -31.05
N GLU A 130 13.56 -0.88 -31.00
CA GLU A 130 12.32 -0.24 -31.47
C GLU A 130 12.07 -0.50 -32.95
N LYS A 131 13.12 -0.42 -33.79
CA LYS A 131 13.02 -0.76 -35.21
C LYS A 131 12.61 -2.22 -35.43
N GLN A 132 13.10 -3.14 -34.60
CA GLN A 132 12.76 -4.57 -34.69
C GLN A 132 11.33 -4.89 -34.22
N LYS A 133 10.79 -4.13 -33.26
CA LYS A 133 9.47 -4.39 -32.62
C LYS A 133 8.30 -3.65 -33.25
N THR A 134 8.46 -3.13 -34.46
CA THR A 134 7.41 -2.38 -35.16
C THR A 134 6.14 -3.24 -35.32
N GLY A 135 5.10 -2.97 -34.52
CA GLY A 135 3.81 -3.68 -34.55
C GLY A 135 3.45 -4.49 -33.29
N GLU A 136 4.36 -4.65 -32.33
CA GLU A 136 4.04 -5.27 -31.04
C GLU A 136 3.51 -4.23 -30.04
N GLN A 137 2.41 -4.55 -29.33
CA GLN A 137 1.96 -3.70 -28.21
C GLN A 137 3.03 -3.67 -27.12
N ALA A 138 3.42 -2.46 -26.71
CA ALA A 138 4.32 -2.26 -25.59
C ALA A 138 3.74 -2.91 -24.33
N LYS A 139 4.38 -3.99 -23.86
CA LYS A 139 4.12 -4.55 -22.54
C LYS A 139 5.02 -3.86 -21.53
N PHE A 140 4.43 -3.35 -20.46
CA PHE A 140 5.21 -2.81 -19.35
C PHE A 140 6.04 -3.95 -18.73
N LYS A 141 7.31 -3.68 -18.40
CA LYS A 141 8.21 -4.70 -17.85
C LYS A 141 7.71 -5.21 -16.51
N GLU A 142 7.09 -4.35 -15.69
CA GLU A 142 6.44 -4.74 -14.45
C GLU A 142 4.95 -5.08 -14.60
N SER A 143 4.44 -5.26 -15.82
CA SER A 143 3.04 -5.62 -16.05
C SER A 143 2.70 -6.96 -15.38
N THR A 144 1.68 -6.96 -14.53
CA THR A 144 1.05 -8.19 -14.00
C THR A 144 -0.26 -8.50 -14.71
N ALA A 145 -0.57 -7.79 -15.79
CA ALA A 145 -1.83 -7.94 -16.51
C ALA A 145 -1.96 -9.35 -17.11
N VAL A 146 -2.78 -10.17 -16.46
CA VAL A 146 -3.62 -11.12 -17.17
C VAL A 146 -4.84 -10.31 -17.61
N PHE A 147 -4.83 -9.84 -18.86
CA PHE A 147 -5.95 -9.09 -19.41
C PHE A 147 -7.23 -9.87 -19.18
N GLN A 148 -8.22 -9.23 -18.58
CA GLN A 148 -9.49 -9.90 -18.29
C GLN A 148 -10.06 -10.48 -19.59
N SER A 149 -10.54 -11.73 -19.51
CA SER A 149 -11.34 -12.30 -20.59
C SER A 149 -12.48 -11.33 -20.92
N LYS A 150 -12.89 -11.27 -22.19
CA LYS A 150 -14.07 -10.49 -22.60
C LYS A 150 -15.20 -10.72 -21.59
N TYR A 151 -15.83 -9.64 -21.16
CA TYR A 151 -16.97 -9.69 -20.25
C TYR A 151 -17.97 -10.74 -20.72
N SER A 152 -18.39 -11.61 -19.81
CA SER A 152 -19.37 -12.65 -20.05
C SER A 152 -20.48 -12.53 -19.02
N THR A 153 -21.72 -12.74 -19.46
CA THR A 153 -22.89 -12.86 -18.59
C THR A 153 -23.02 -14.25 -17.96
N GLU A 154 -22.15 -15.20 -18.32
CA GLU A 154 -22.14 -16.53 -17.73
C GLU A 154 -21.75 -16.48 -16.26
N SER A 155 -22.63 -17.03 -15.42
CA SER A 155 -22.37 -17.17 -14.00
C SER A 155 -21.18 -18.09 -13.75
N LYS A 156 -20.27 -17.68 -12.87
CA LYS A 156 -19.18 -18.53 -12.41
C LYS A 156 -19.72 -19.49 -11.34
N PRO A 157 -19.33 -20.79 -11.36
CA PRO A 157 -19.79 -21.76 -10.38
C PRO A 157 -19.16 -21.47 -9.01
N THR A 158 -19.88 -20.71 -8.18
CA THR A 158 -19.47 -20.28 -6.83
C THR A 158 -20.20 -21.04 -5.72
N ALA A 159 -20.97 -22.07 -6.09
CA ALA A 159 -21.73 -22.88 -5.14
C ALA A 159 -20.79 -23.78 -4.34
N ILE A 160 -21.05 -23.89 -3.03
CA ILE A 160 -20.36 -24.81 -2.13
C ILE A 160 -21.22 -26.03 -1.82
N SER A 161 -20.57 -27.14 -1.45
CA SER A 161 -21.27 -28.34 -1.00
C SER A 161 -21.95 -28.13 0.36
N LYS A 162 -22.94 -28.97 0.69
CA LYS A 162 -23.62 -28.94 1.99
C LYS A 162 -22.65 -29.29 3.13
N GLU A 163 -21.65 -30.12 2.84
CA GLU A 163 -20.60 -30.54 3.75
C GLU A 163 -19.67 -29.37 4.09
N THR A 164 -19.26 -28.60 3.07
CA THR A 164 -18.47 -27.37 3.25
C THR A 164 -19.28 -26.35 4.06
N LEU A 165 -20.56 -26.14 3.71
CA LEU A 165 -21.43 -25.24 4.44
C LEU A 165 -21.53 -25.63 5.93
N ARG A 166 -21.78 -26.91 6.23
CA ARG A 166 -21.84 -27.42 7.60
C ARG A 166 -20.53 -27.18 8.36
N THR A 167 -19.39 -27.48 7.73
CA THR A 167 -18.05 -27.26 8.32
C THR A 167 -17.86 -25.80 8.75
N ILE A 168 -18.26 -24.85 7.88
CA ILE A 168 -18.15 -23.43 8.18
C ILE A 168 -19.08 -23.04 9.34
N VAL A 169 -20.34 -23.47 9.32
CA VAL A 169 -21.30 -23.18 10.40
C VAL A 169 -20.84 -23.76 11.74
N ASP A 170 -20.28 -24.97 11.73
CA ASP A 170 -19.71 -25.60 12.92
C ASP A 170 -18.58 -24.76 13.52
N GLY A 171 -17.64 -24.30 12.70
CA GLY A 171 -16.59 -23.37 13.14
C GLY A 171 -17.14 -22.04 13.65
N LEU A 172 -18.09 -21.43 12.92
CA LEU A 172 -18.71 -20.14 13.25
C LEU A 172 -19.57 -20.15 14.51
N THR A 173 -19.96 -21.32 15.01
CA THR A 173 -20.80 -21.46 16.21
C THR A 173 -20.12 -22.23 17.33
N ARG A 174 -18.86 -22.62 17.16
CA ARG A 174 -18.06 -23.28 18.20
C ARG A 174 -17.41 -22.26 19.12
N VAL A 175 -17.76 -22.32 20.41
CA VAL A 175 -17.07 -21.58 21.47
C VAL A 175 -15.90 -22.44 21.98
N PRO A 176 -14.65 -21.95 21.96
CA PRO A 176 -13.51 -22.70 22.47
C PRO A 176 -13.62 -23.02 23.96
N GLU A 177 -13.00 -24.11 24.38
CA GLU A 177 -12.88 -24.44 25.80
C GLU A 177 -12.16 -23.30 26.56
N GLY A 178 -12.67 -22.94 27.73
CA GLY A 178 -12.13 -21.85 28.53
C GLY A 178 -12.50 -20.42 28.06
N PHE A 179 -13.17 -20.27 26.92
CA PHE A 179 -13.59 -18.95 26.42
C PHE A 179 -14.92 -18.50 27.05
N HIS A 180 -14.89 -17.35 27.73
CA HIS A 180 -16.04 -16.77 28.41
C HIS A 180 -16.84 -15.88 27.46
N ILE A 181 -17.69 -16.49 26.63
CA ILE A 181 -18.52 -15.75 25.69
C ILE A 181 -19.55 -14.86 26.43
N LEU A 182 -19.70 -13.60 25.99
CA LEU A 182 -20.75 -12.73 26.51
C LEU A 182 -22.14 -13.35 26.22
N PRO A 183 -23.04 -13.50 27.22
CA PRO A 183 -24.34 -14.17 27.03
C PRO A 183 -25.18 -13.59 25.89
N LYS A 184 -25.08 -12.28 25.68
CA LYS A 184 -25.78 -11.57 24.60
C LYS A 184 -25.25 -12.00 23.21
N VAL A 185 -23.94 -12.14 23.04
CA VAL A 185 -23.32 -12.62 21.79
C VAL A 185 -23.67 -14.09 21.55
N LYS A 186 -23.59 -14.94 22.59
CA LYS A 186 -23.99 -16.34 22.48
C LYS A 186 -25.42 -16.47 21.96
N ARG A 187 -26.39 -15.78 22.59
CA ARG A 187 -27.81 -15.88 22.23
C ARG A 187 -28.12 -15.27 20.86
N MET A 188 -27.68 -14.03 20.62
CA MET A 188 -28.14 -13.27 19.44
C MET A 188 -27.37 -13.61 18.17
N LEU A 189 -26.14 -14.14 18.29
CA LEU A 189 -25.29 -14.45 17.15
C LEU A 189 -25.09 -15.95 16.99
N ILE A 190 -24.50 -16.62 17.98
CA ILE A 190 -24.06 -18.03 17.87
C ILE A 190 -25.25 -18.98 17.79
N ASP A 191 -26.12 -18.94 18.81
CA ASP A 191 -27.30 -19.80 18.88
C ASP A 191 -28.27 -19.48 17.74
N ARG A 192 -28.39 -18.21 17.35
CA ARG A 192 -29.22 -17.77 16.23
C ARG A 192 -28.71 -18.27 14.87
N ARG A 193 -27.40 -18.19 14.60
CA ARG A 193 -26.79 -18.75 13.38
C ARG A 193 -26.99 -20.26 13.29
N ARG A 194 -26.83 -20.98 14.41
CA ARG A 194 -27.10 -22.42 14.48
C ARG A 194 -28.55 -22.73 14.15
N GLN A 195 -29.49 -22.03 14.79
CA GLN A 195 -30.92 -22.20 14.52
C GLN A 195 -31.26 -21.98 13.04
N ILE A 196 -30.79 -20.87 12.45
CA ILE A 196 -31.03 -20.54 11.04
C ILE A 196 -30.51 -21.64 10.11
N PHE A 197 -29.33 -22.19 10.39
CA PHE A 197 -28.76 -23.27 9.59
C PHE A 197 -29.61 -24.54 9.65
N GLU A 198 -30.06 -24.96 10.84
CA GLU A 198 -30.92 -26.15 10.99
C GLU A 198 -32.31 -25.96 10.33
N GLU A 199 -32.85 -24.74 10.36
CA GLU A 199 -34.10 -24.37 9.69
C GLU A 199 -33.96 -24.23 8.16
N GLY A 200 -32.72 -24.19 7.64
CA GLY A 200 -32.43 -24.02 6.22
C GLY A 200 -32.49 -22.58 5.71
N GLY A 201 -32.50 -21.59 6.62
CA GLY A 201 -32.61 -20.17 6.31
C GLY A 201 -33.84 -19.49 6.93
N PRO A 202 -34.08 -18.20 6.61
CA PRO A 202 -33.28 -17.35 5.73
C PRO A 202 -31.96 -16.89 6.38
N TYR A 203 -30.90 -16.79 5.58
CA TYR A 203 -29.59 -16.27 5.99
C TYR A 203 -29.58 -14.75 5.88
N ASP A 204 -29.19 -14.06 6.95
CA ASP A 204 -28.94 -12.62 6.89
C ASP A 204 -27.61 -12.29 6.20
N TRP A 205 -27.39 -11.01 5.90
CA TRP A 205 -26.22 -10.55 5.17
C TRP A 205 -24.90 -10.85 5.88
N GLY A 206 -24.83 -10.63 7.19
CA GLY A 206 -23.62 -10.85 7.98
C GLY A 206 -23.26 -12.33 8.10
N PHE A 207 -24.28 -13.21 8.15
CA PHE A 207 -24.06 -14.65 8.13
C PHE A 207 -23.63 -15.11 6.73
N ALA A 208 -24.30 -14.66 5.67
CA ALA A 208 -23.92 -14.99 4.29
C ALA A 208 -22.48 -14.54 3.95
N GLU A 209 -22.07 -13.35 4.39
CA GLU A 209 -20.69 -12.86 4.27
C GLU A 209 -19.70 -13.78 4.98
N ALA A 210 -19.97 -14.18 6.23
CA ALA A 210 -19.12 -15.09 6.97
C ALA A 210 -19.03 -16.48 6.31
N LEU A 211 -20.11 -16.96 5.70
CA LEU A 211 -20.13 -18.21 4.93
C LEU A 211 -19.26 -18.10 3.66
N ALA A 212 -19.35 -16.99 2.93
CA ALA A 212 -18.52 -16.72 1.75
C ALA A 212 -17.03 -16.66 2.13
N PHE A 213 -16.68 -15.96 3.21
CA PHE A 213 -15.30 -15.96 3.70
C PHE A 213 -14.85 -17.36 4.11
N GLY A 214 -15.67 -18.11 4.85
CA GLY A 214 -15.33 -19.48 5.24
C GLY A 214 -15.08 -20.41 4.05
N ALA A 215 -15.87 -20.28 2.98
CA ALA A 215 -15.69 -21.04 1.75
C ALA A 215 -14.32 -20.75 1.11
N LEU A 216 -13.98 -19.47 0.92
CA LEU A 216 -12.68 -19.06 0.37
C LEU A 216 -11.53 -19.60 1.22
N LEU A 217 -11.63 -19.54 2.54
CA LEU A 217 -10.58 -20.01 3.43
C LEU A 217 -10.36 -21.53 3.32
N LEU A 218 -11.43 -22.31 3.18
CA LEU A 218 -11.36 -23.76 2.95
C LEU A 218 -10.83 -24.11 1.56
N GLU A 219 -11.01 -23.22 0.57
CA GLU A 219 -10.39 -23.30 -0.77
C GLU A 219 -8.96 -22.75 -0.82
N ASN A 220 -8.37 -22.44 0.35
CA ASN A 220 -7.03 -21.89 0.49
C ASN A 220 -6.85 -20.50 -0.17
N ILE A 221 -7.93 -19.72 -0.25
CA ILE A 221 -7.95 -18.32 -0.70
C ILE A 221 -7.98 -17.41 0.54
N PRO A 222 -6.91 -16.64 0.82
CA PRO A 222 -6.88 -15.76 1.97
C PRO A 222 -7.82 -14.57 1.80
N VAL A 223 -8.29 -14.03 2.93
CA VAL A 223 -9.19 -12.87 2.96
C VAL A 223 -8.57 -11.77 3.81
N ARG A 224 -8.56 -10.54 3.32
CA ARG A 224 -8.20 -9.34 4.08
C ARG A 224 -9.36 -8.37 4.04
N LEU A 225 -9.82 -7.93 5.20
CA LEU A 225 -10.84 -6.89 5.34
C LEU A 225 -10.30 -5.80 6.27
N SER A 226 -10.27 -4.56 5.79
CA SER A 226 -9.82 -3.41 6.58
C SER A 226 -10.79 -2.25 6.44
N GLY A 227 -10.99 -1.55 7.54
CA GLY A 227 -11.92 -0.44 7.63
C GLY A 227 -12.17 -0.07 9.08
N GLN A 228 -12.81 1.07 9.30
CA GLN A 228 -13.13 1.52 10.65
C GLN A 228 -14.19 0.58 11.25
N ASP A 229 -13.88 0.00 12.42
CA ASP A 229 -14.76 -0.93 13.14
C ASP A 229 -15.16 -2.22 12.38
N SER A 230 -14.48 -2.56 11.28
CA SER A 230 -14.85 -3.69 10.42
C SER A 230 -14.89 -5.05 11.14
N ARG A 231 -14.15 -5.25 12.24
CA ARG A 231 -14.22 -6.49 13.03
C ARG A 231 -15.61 -6.77 13.60
N ARG A 232 -16.27 -5.75 14.15
CA ARG A 232 -17.66 -5.83 14.62
C ARG A 232 -18.63 -5.61 13.47
N GLY A 233 -18.25 -4.75 12.54
CA GLY A 233 -19.14 -4.09 11.59
C GLY A 233 -19.77 -2.85 12.23
N THR A 234 -19.83 -1.76 11.47
CA THR A 234 -20.43 -0.49 11.90
C THR A 234 -21.82 -0.70 12.53
N PHE A 235 -22.63 -1.57 11.92
CA PHE A 235 -24.01 -1.86 12.33
C PHE A 235 -24.15 -3.07 13.27
N GLY A 236 -23.04 -3.63 13.76
CA GLY A 236 -23.07 -4.81 14.63
C GLY A 236 -23.49 -6.10 13.92
N GLN A 237 -23.31 -6.15 12.59
CA GLN A 237 -23.79 -7.25 11.75
C GLN A 237 -22.77 -8.38 11.56
N ARG A 238 -21.47 -8.07 11.64
CA ARG A 238 -20.41 -9.00 11.18
C ARG A 238 -19.91 -9.90 12.30
N HIS A 239 -19.48 -9.30 13.41
CA HIS A 239 -18.89 -10.01 14.55
C HIS A 239 -17.82 -11.04 14.15
N ALA A 240 -16.88 -10.63 13.28
CA ALA A 240 -15.75 -11.47 12.86
C ALA A 240 -14.82 -11.80 14.03
N TYR A 241 -14.80 -10.95 15.06
CA TYR A 241 -14.12 -11.22 16.33
C TYR A 241 -15.12 -11.22 17.48
N TRP A 242 -14.96 -12.21 18.37
CA TRP A 242 -15.54 -12.24 19.70
C TRP A 242 -14.47 -11.84 20.70
N HIS A 243 -14.89 -11.31 21.85
CA HIS A 243 -13.99 -10.95 22.93
C HIS A 243 -14.37 -11.75 24.18
N ASP A 244 -13.38 -12.37 24.80
CA ASP A 244 -13.56 -13.07 26.07
C ASP A 244 -14.00 -12.07 27.14
N ALA A 245 -15.11 -12.35 27.82
CA ALA A 245 -15.74 -11.41 28.75
C ALA A 245 -14.91 -11.13 30.02
N LYS A 246 -13.90 -11.97 30.33
CA LYS A 246 -13.03 -11.79 31.49
C LYS A 246 -11.70 -11.15 31.13
N THR A 247 -11.12 -11.53 30.00
CA THR A 247 -9.74 -11.16 29.61
C THR A 247 -9.68 -10.13 28.49
N GLY A 248 -10.78 -9.94 27.74
CA GLY A 248 -10.81 -9.11 26.53
C GLY A 248 -10.11 -9.75 25.32
N ALA A 249 -9.55 -10.95 25.48
CA ALA A 249 -8.80 -11.63 24.42
C ALA A 249 -9.67 -11.85 23.18
N PRO A 250 -9.18 -11.47 21.99
CA PRO A 250 -9.94 -11.61 20.75
C PRO A 250 -9.92 -13.06 20.24
N TYR A 251 -11.05 -13.55 19.73
CA TYR A 251 -11.17 -14.83 19.05
C TYR A 251 -11.91 -14.64 17.72
N ASN A 252 -11.30 -15.11 16.63
CA ASN A 252 -11.93 -15.11 15.31
C ASN A 252 -12.30 -16.55 14.91
N PRO A 253 -13.58 -16.95 14.89
CA PRO A 253 -13.97 -18.31 14.55
C PRO A 253 -13.58 -18.73 13.13
N LEU A 254 -13.48 -17.79 12.18
CA LEU A 254 -13.08 -18.08 10.80
C LEU A 254 -11.61 -18.51 10.69
N MET A 255 -10.79 -18.31 11.72
CA MET A 255 -9.40 -18.80 11.76
C MET A 255 -9.29 -20.29 12.18
N TYR A 256 -10.41 -20.94 12.52
CA TYR A 256 -10.42 -22.29 13.10
C TYR A 256 -11.49 -23.21 12.48
N LEU A 257 -11.83 -23.05 11.20
CA LEU A 257 -12.79 -23.90 10.51
C LEU A 257 -12.23 -25.31 10.24
N ALA A 258 -10.96 -25.41 9.84
CA ALA A 258 -10.26 -26.66 9.57
C ALA A 258 -8.77 -26.57 9.94
N GLU A 259 -8.10 -27.72 10.06
CA GLU A 259 -6.64 -27.77 10.31
C GLU A 259 -5.84 -27.16 9.16
N LYS A 260 -6.28 -27.40 7.92
CA LYS A 260 -5.73 -26.78 6.71
C LYS A 260 -6.75 -25.82 6.13
N GLN A 261 -6.45 -24.53 6.20
CA GLN A 261 -7.21 -23.44 5.59
C GLN A 261 -6.29 -22.24 5.38
N ALA A 262 -6.72 -21.30 4.53
CA ALA A 262 -6.08 -20.00 4.44
C ALA A 262 -6.38 -19.12 5.67
N ARG A 263 -5.68 -17.99 5.73
CA ARG A 263 -5.82 -17.00 6.81
C ARG A 263 -6.81 -15.91 6.43
N ILE A 264 -7.56 -15.46 7.42
CA ILE A 264 -8.36 -14.24 7.33
C ILE A 264 -7.78 -13.15 8.23
N CYS A 265 -7.70 -11.94 7.69
CA CYS A 265 -7.15 -10.78 8.35
C CYS A 265 -8.19 -9.65 8.37
N VAL A 266 -8.98 -9.56 9.45
CA VAL A 266 -9.92 -8.45 9.65
C VAL A 266 -9.31 -7.41 10.60
N TYR A 267 -9.08 -6.20 10.09
CA TYR A 267 -8.45 -5.09 10.83
C TYR A 267 -9.43 -3.94 11.03
N ASN A 268 -9.48 -3.43 12.26
CA ASN A 268 -10.00 -2.09 12.49
C ASN A 268 -8.89 -1.12 12.08
N SER A 269 -9.13 -0.32 11.06
CA SER A 269 -8.15 0.64 10.55
C SER A 269 -8.06 1.88 11.44
N LEU A 270 -7.06 2.72 11.16
CA LEU A 270 -7.08 4.12 11.60
C LEU A 270 -8.27 4.86 10.97
N LEU A 271 -8.59 6.02 11.55
CA LEU A 271 -9.60 6.93 11.00
C LEU A 271 -9.00 7.71 9.81
N SER A 272 -8.74 6.98 8.73
CA SER A 272 -8.16 7.51 7.49
C SER A 272 -8.64 6.66 6.31
N GLU A 273 -9.28 7.29 5.33
CA GLU A 273 -9.78 6.61 4.14
C GLU A 273 -8.67 6.50 3.09
N ALA A 274 -8.02 7.62 2.75
CA ALA A 274 -7.02 7.67 1.68
C ALA A 274 -5.82 6.74 1.96
N ALA A 275 -5.21 6.82 3.14
CA ALA A 275 -4.02 6.02 3.45
C ALA A 275 -4.35 4.52 3.53
N VAL A 276 -5.50 4.16 4.10
CA VAL A 276 -5.90 2.76 4.27
C VAL A 276 -6.32 2.14 2.94
N LEU A 277 -7.13 2.83 2.13
CA LEU A 277 -7.50 2.33 0.80
C LEU A 277 -6.28 2.23 -0.11
N GLY A 278 -5.35 3.20 -0.04
CA GLY A 278 -4.07 3.14 -0.76
C GLY A 278 -3.22 1.94 -0.34
N PHE A 279 -3.15 1.65 0.96
CA PHE A 279 -2.46 0.48 1.49
C PHE A 279 -3.07 -0.83 0.98
N ASP A 280 -4.40 -0.96 1.06
CA ASP A 280 -5.11 -2.17 0.63
C ASP A 280 -5.05 -2.37 -0.89
N TYR A 281 -5.07 -1.27 -1.66
CA TYR A 281 -4.82 -1.31 -3.09
C TYR A 281 -3.43 -1.89 -3.37
N GLY A 282 -2.38 -1.41 -2.69
CA GLY A 282 -1.04 -1.99 -2.81
C GLY A 282 -1.01 -3.49 -2.48
N TYR A 283 -1.65 -3.89 -1.38
CA TYR A 283 -1.74 -5.30 -0.99
C TYR A 283 -2.41 -6.16 -2.07
N SER A 284 -3.46 -5.65 -2.70
CA SER A 284 -4.18 -6.36 -3.77
C SER A 284 -3.33 -6.61 -5.03
N LEU A 285 -2.31 -5.77 -5.28
CA LEU A 285 -1.39 -5.94 -6.40
C LEU A 285 -0.37 -7.05 -6.13
N ASP A 286 0.14 -7.13 -4.90
CA ASP A 286 1.20 -8.07 -4.52
C ASP A 286 0.67 -9.46 -4.15
N TYR A 287 -0.59 -9.55 -3.70
CA TYR A 287 -1.25 -10.80 -3.34
C TYR A 287 -2.54 -11.01 -4.17
N PRO A 288 -2.44 -11.26 -5.49
CA PRO A 288 -3.61 -11.32 -6.39
C PRO A 288 -4.58 -12.47 -6.09
N ASN A 289 -4.12 -13.54 -5.41
CA ASN A 289 -4.97 -14.66 -4.99
C ASN A 289 -5.73 -14.38 -3.68
N MET A 290 -5.53 -13.21 -3.05
CA MET A 290 -6.23 -12.84 -1.82
C MET A 290 -7.48 -12.02 -2.16
N LEU A 291 -8.61 -12.32 -1.51
CA LEU A 291 -9.72 -11.39 -1.52
C LEU A 291 -9.39 -10.20 -0.60
N CYS A 292 -9.03 -9.07 -1.19
CA CYS A 292 -8.73 -7.84 -0.47
C CYS A 292 -9.95 -6.91 -0.49
N LEU A 293 -10.46 -6.57 0.70
CA LEU A 293 -11.61 -5.70 0.89
C LEU A 293 -11.23 -4.49 1.73
N TRP A 294 -11.71 -3.33 1.30
CA TRP A 294 -11.75 -2.12 2.11
C TRP A 294 -13.20 -1.72 2.37
N GLU A 295 -13.54 -1.40 3.62
CA GLU A 295 -14.89 -1.01 4.03
C GLU A 295 -14.87 0.41 4.61
N ALA A 296 -15.62 1.31 3.95
CA ALA A 296 -15.92 2.62 4.52
C ALA A 296 -16.96 2.46 5.64
N GLN A 297 -16.84 3.25 6.72
CA GLN A 297 -17.81 3.21 7.81
C GLN A 297 -19.23 3.53 7.30
N PHE A 298 -19.32 4.55 6.44
CA PHE A 298 -20.48 4.90 5.61
C PHE A 298 -19.98 5.23 4.20
N GLY A 299 -20.81 4.96 3.18
CA GLY A 299 -20.45 5.20 1.78
C GLY A 299 -20.11 6.65 1.45
N ASP A 300 -20.67 7.60 2.22
CA ASP A 300 -20.43 9.03 2.08
C ASP A 300 -18.95 9.43 2.30
N PHE A 301 -18.21 8.67 3.12
CA PHE A 301 -16.82 8.99 3.46
C PHE A 301 -15.80 8.52 2.42
N VAL A 302 -16.24 7.76 1.41
CA VAL A 302 -15.36 7.25 0.34
C VAL A 302 -14.67 8.38 -0.43
N ASN A 303 -15.29 9.56 -0.49
CA ASN A 303 -14.72 10.75 -1.10
C ASN A 303 -13.38 11.20 -0.46
N GLY A 304 -13.13 10.86 0.81
CA GLY A 304 -11.83 11.11 1.45
C GLY A 304 -10.67 10.36 0.78
N ALA A 305 -10.96 9.30 0.04
CA ALA A 305 -9.99 8.51 -0.72
C ALA A 305 -10.11 8.71 -2.25
N GLN A 306 -10.76 9.77 -2.72
CA GLN A 306 -11.05 9.96 -4.15
C GLN A 306 -9.79 9.92 -5.04
N THR A 307 -8.67 10.49 -4.58
CA THR A 307 -7.41 10.42 -5.32
C THR A 307 -6.93 8.98 -5.53
N ILE A 308 -7.12 8.11 -4.55
CA ILE A 308 -6.76 6.68 -4.67
C ILE A 308 -7.68 6.01 -5.70
N ILE A 309 -8.97 6.30 -5.65
CA ILE A 309 -9.95 5.73 -6.58
C ILE A 309 -9.62 6.14 -8.02
N ASP A 310 -9.51 7.45 -8.27
CA ASP A 310 -9.33 8.01 -9.61
C ASP A 310 -7.97 7.62 -10.22
N GLN A 311 -6.91 7.73 -9.41
CA GLN A 311 -5.54 7.57 -9.92
C GLN A 311 -5.03 6.14 -9.85
N PHE A 312 -5.69 5.24 -9.12
CA PHE A 312 -5.23 3.86 -9.00
C PHE A 312 -6.33 2.87 -9.34
N ILE A 313 -7.41 2.81 -8.56
CA ILE A 313 -8.40 1.72 -8.68
C ILE A 313 -9.05 1.70 -10.06
N VAL A 314 -9.50 2.85 -10.58
CA VAL A 314 -10.23 2.89 -11.86
C VAL A 314 -9.32 2.93 -13.09
N SER A 315 -8.05 3.32 -12.94
CA SER A 315 -7.18 3.67 -14.07
C SER A 315 -5.87 2.88 -14.17
N ALA A 316 -5.47 2.13 -13.14
CA ALA A 316 -4.19 1.43 -13.13
C ALA A 316 -4.05 0.33 -14.19
N GLU A 317 -5.12 -0.40 -14.49
CA GLU A 317 -5.08 -1.42 -15.55
C GLU A 317 -4.77 -0.77 -16.91
N SER A 318 -5.42 0.34 -17.24
CA SER A 318 -5.20 1.03 -18.51
C SER A 318 -3.86 1.77 -18.57
N LYS A 319 -3.46 2.44 -17.47
CA LYS A 319 -2.22 3.25 -17.45
C LYS A 319 -0.96 2.41 -17.30
N TRP A 320 -1.01 1.37 -16.48
CA TRP A 320 0.17 0.64 -16.02
C TRP A 320 0.08 -0.87 -16.23
N GLN A 321 -1.01 -1.37 -16.83
CA GLN A 321 -1.24 -2.82 -16.99
C GLN A 321 -1.16 -3.57 -15.66
N ARG A 322 -1.77 -2.97 -14.62
CA ARG A 322 -1.84 -3.49 -13.24
C ARG A 322 -3.29 -3.71 -12.83
N PRO A 323 -3.88 -4.89 -13.10
CA PRO A 323 -5.22 -5.21 -12.61
C PRO A 323 -5.20 -5.41 -11.09
N SER A 324 -6.29 -5.02 -10.43
CA SER A 324 -6.51 -5.22 -9.00
C SER A 324 -7.88 -5.86 -8.77
N GLY A 325 -7.93 -6.84 -7.87
CA GLY A 325 -9.18 -7.47 -7.42
C GLY A 325 -9.77 -6.85 -6.15
N ILE A 326 -9.35 -5.63 -5.77
CA ILE A 326 -9.83 -4.99 -4.55
C ILE A 326 -11.35 -4.76 -4.58
N VAL A 327 -12.01 -5.06 -3.47
CA VAL A 327 -13.44 -4.81 -3.27
C VAL A 327 -13.61 -3.62 -2.33
N SER A 328 -14.32 -2.59 -2.77
CA SER A 328 -14.72 -1.45 -1.94
C SER A 328 -16.16 -1.63 -1.47
N ILE A 329 -16.36 -1.69 -0.15
CA ILE A 329 -17.69 -1.81 0.46
C ILE A 329 -18.13 -0.42 0.95
N SER A 330 -19.24 0.04 0.38
CA SER A 330 -19.90 1.30 0.74
C SER A 330 -21.30 0.99 1.26
N THR A 331 -21.53 1.17 2.56
CA THR A 331 -22.87 0.98 3.14
C THR A 331 -23.54 2.32 3.35
N PHE A 332 -24.76 2.47 2.86
CA PHE A 332 -25.58 3.67 3.07
C PHE A 332 -26.65 3.39 4.12
N TYR A 333 -26.89 4.36 4.99
CA TYR A 333 -28.06 4.29 5.86
C TYR A 333 -29.29 4.64 5.02
N GLY A 334 -30.21 3.67 4.85
CA GLY A 334 -31.53 3.96 4.32
C GLY A 334 -32.29 4.82 5.33
N GLY A 335 -32.37 6.13 5.09
CA GLY A 335 -33.41 6.94 5.71
C GLY A 335 -34.76 6.32 5.38
N LYS A 336 -35.62 6.15 6.39
CA LYS A 336 -37.02 5.79 6.15
C LYS A 336 -37.72 6.88 5.35
#